data_AF-A0A935GIK9-F1
#
_entry.id   AF-A0A935GIK9-F1
#
_cell.length_a   1.000
_cell.length_b   1.000
_cell.length_c   1.000
_cell.angle_alpha   90.00
_cell.angle_beta   90.00
_cell.angle_gamma   90.00
#
_symmetry.space_group_name_H-M   'P 1'
#
loop_
_entity.id
_entity.type
_entity.pdbx_description
1 polymer ?
#
loop_
_entity_poly.entity_id
_entity_poly.type
_entity_poly.pdbx_seq_one_letter_code
_entity_poly.pdbx_strand_id
1 'polypeptide(L)'
;MDDTLGDAGAQRIIAALRHAGLWSDAAAKTVPAEQKPMYAEQMKFIGQAAGHFEGETFHIAAYDHPKFPSNPQRWQAWQEFVAKTYP
;
A
#
# COMPACT_ATOMS: atom_id res chain seq x y z
N MET A 1 -0.82 17.52 -16.80
CA MET A 1 -1.86 17.07 -15.86
C MET A 1 -1.22 15.97 -15.06
N ASP A 2 -1.14 16.17 -13.74
CA ASP A 2 -0.65 15.15 -12.82
C ASP A 2 -1.91 14.36 -12.45
N ASP A 3 -2.26 13.39 -13.32
CA ASP A 3 -3.42 12.50 -13.21
C ASP A 3 -3.14 11.45 -12.13
N THR A 4 -2.83 11.94 -10.93
CA THR A 4 -2.56 11.11 -9.77
C THR A 4 -3.51 11.50 -8.66
N LEU A 5 -3.97 10.48 -7.93
CA LEU A 5 -4.89 10.60 -6.79
C LEU A 5 -4.43 11.59 -5.70
N GLY A 6 -3.14 11.94 -5.71
CA GLY A 6 -2.46 12.74 -4.71
C GLY A 6 -2.45 12.10 -3.32
N ASP A 7 -1.79 12.77 -2.38
CA ASP A 7 -1.72 12.31 -0.99
C ASP A 7 -3.11 12.20 -0.34
N ALA A 8 -4.02 13.13 -0.66
CA ALA A 8 -5.37 13.13 -0.09
C ALA A 8 -6.18 11.88 -0.51
N GLY A 9 -6.11 11.50 -1.78
CA GLY A 9 -6.74 10.27 -2.27
C GLY A 9 -6.11 9.03 -1.64
N ALA A 10 -4.79 8.97 -1.57
CA ALA A 10 -4.08 7.85 -0.94
C ALA A 10 -4.46 7.69 0.54
N GLN A 11 -4.58 8.79 1.30
CA GLN A 11 -5.01 8.74 2.70
C GLN A 11 -6.45 8.23 2.86
N ARG A 12 -7.35 8.53 1.92
CA ARG A 12 -8.72 8.00 1.94
C ARG A 12 -8.76 6.49 1.70
N ILE A 13 -7.95 5.98 0.78
CA ILE A 13 -7.81 4.54 0.55
C ILE A 13 -7.21 3.85 1.78
N ILE A 14 -6.16 4.43 2.38
CA ILE A 14 -5.56 3.92 3.62
C ILE A 14 -6.58 3.91 4.76
N ALA A 15 -7.38 4.97 4.91
CA ALA A 15 -8.44 5.02 5.91
C ALA A 15 -9.50 3.92 5.71
N ALA A 16 -9.88 3.64 4.46
CA ALA A 16 -10.80 2.56 4.14
C ALA A 16 -10.21 1.18 4.48
N LEU A 17 -8.94 0.95 4.17
CA LEU A 17 -8.23 -0.28 4.54
C LEU A 17 -8.09 -0.42 6.08
N ARG A 18 -7.85 0.68 6.81
CA ARG A 18 -7.83 0.67 8.29
C ARG A 18 -9.20 0.29 8.86
N HIS A 19 -10.27 0.91 8.37
CA HIS A 19 -11.63 0.60 8.80
C HIS A 19 -12.01 -0.87 8.53
N ALA A 20 -11.46 -1.47 7.48
CA ALA A 20 -11.61 -2.89 7.18
C ALA A 20 -10.70 -3.82 8.01
N GLY A 21 -9.86 -3.28 8.92
CA GLY A 21 -8.88 -4.04 9.70
C GLY A 21 -7.69 -4.56 8.87
N LEU A 22 -7.54 -4.09 7.63
CA LEU A 22 -6.52 -4.53 6.68
C LEU A 22 -5.25 -3.69 6.75
N TRP A 23 -5.32 -2.51 7.35
CA TRP A 23 -4.18 -1.62 7.57
C TRP A 23 -4.02 -1.29 9.05
N SER A 24 -2.78 -1.09 9.50
CA SER A 24 -2.49 -0.82 10.91
C SER A 24 -2.98 0.57 11.36
N ASP A 25 -3.60 0.64 12.53
CA ASP A 25 -3.92 1.92 13.19
C ASP A 25 -2.69 2.63 13.75
N ALA A 26 -1.55 1.94 13.83
CA ALA A 26 -0.31 2.57 14.25
C ALA A 26 0.14 3.64 13.24
N ALA A 27 0.72 4.73 13.76
CA ALA A 27 1.38 5.72 12.94
C ALA A 27 2.47 5.06 12.07
N ALA A 28 2.56 5.48 10.81
CA ALA A 28 3.57 4.98 9.91
C ALA A 28 4.97 5.30 10.46
N LYS A 29 5.85 4.30 10.52
CA LYS A 29 7.24 4.51 10.88
C LYS A 29 7.95 5.19 9.71
N THR A 30 8.68 6.25 9.99
CA THR A 30 9.52 6.92 9.00
C THR A 30 10.92 6.31 9.02
N VAL A 31 11.46 6.00 7.85
CA VAL A 31 12.86 5.59 7.69
C VAL A 31 13.67 6.85 7.39
N PRO A 32 14.71 7.18 8.19
CA PRO A 32 15.59 8.32 7.92
C PRO A 32 16.17 8.26 6.50
N ALA A 33 16.37 9.42 5.86
CA ALA A 33 16.79 9.49 4.46
C ALA A 33 18.07 8.67 4.18
N GLU A 34 19.03 8.71 5.09
CA GLU A 34 20.30 7.98 5.05
C GLU A 34 20.14 6.45 5.03
N GLN A 35 19.04 5.94 5.59
CA GLN A 35 18.76 4.49 5.68
C GLN A 35 17.86 3.98 4.54
N LYS A 36 17.24 4.88 3.77
CA LYS A 36 16.32 4.51 2.67
C LYS A 36 16.99 3.64 1.59
N PRO A 37 18.23 3.90 1.12
CA PRO A 37 18.86 3.07 0.09
C PRO A 37 19.04 1.62 0.56
N MET A 38 19.61 1.44 1.75
CA MET A 38 19.82 0.11 2.35
C MET A 38 18.50 -0.62 2.60
N TYR A 39 17.44 0.10 2.99
CA TYR A 39 16.11 -0.48 3.17
C TYR A 39 15.51 -0.94 1.83
N ALA A 40 15.66 -0.14 0.77
CA ALA A 40 15.16 -0.47 -0.57
C ALA A 40 15.86 -1.70 -1.17
N GLU A 41 17.18 -1.84 -0.97
CA GLU A 41 17.95 -3.01 -1.41
C GLU A 41 17.48 -4.33 -0.77
N GLN A 42 16.85 -4.25 0.41
CA GLN A 42 16.36 -5.41 1.17
C GLN A 42 14.88 -5.73 0.88
N MET A 43 14.19 -4.89 0.12
CA MET A 43 12.78 -5.11 -0.25
C MET A 43 12.68 -6.03 -1.46
N LYS A 44 11.99 -7.16 -1.28
CA LYS A 44 11.67 -8.07 -2.40
C LYS A 44 10.25 -7.80 -2.85
N PHE A 45 10.08 -7.40 -4.10
CA PHE A 45 8.74 -7.21 -4.65
C PHE A 45 7.96 -8.52 -4.67
N ILE A 46 6.71 -8.48 -4.18
CA ILE A 46 5.80 -9.62 -4.17
C ILE A 46 4.80 -9.51 -5.30
N GLY A 47 4.21 -8.33 -5.46
CA GLY A 47 3.13 -8.12 -6.42
C GLY A 47 2.54 -6.73 -6.31
N GLN A 48 1.73 -6.41 -7.32
CA GLN A 48 0.96 -5.18 -7.39
C GLN A 48 -0.44 -5.47 -7.93
N ALA A 49 -1.40 -4.64 -7.54
CA ALA A 49 -2.76 -4.65 -8.07
C ALA A 49 -3.22 -3.20 -8.27
N ALA A 50 -4.02 -2.99 -9.30
CA ALA A 50 -4.62 -1.70 -9.60
C ALA A 50 -6.05 -1.61 -9.05
N GLY A 51 -6.47 -0.40 -8.74
CA GLY A 51 -7.87 -0.05 -8.54
C GLY A 51 -8.15 1.34 -9.12
N HIS A 52 -9.42 1.67 -9.28
CA HIS A 52 -9.84 2.96 -9.79
C HIS A 52 -10.61 3.75 -8.72
N PHE A 53 -10.23 5.00 -8.53
CA PHE A 53 -10.89 5.89 -7.58
C PHE A 53 -10.89 7.32 -8.12
N GLU A 54 -12.05 7.98 -8.07
CA GLU A 54 -12.23 9.38 -8.51
C GLU A 54 -11.77 9.65 -9.97
N GLY A 55 -11.89 8.66 -10.84
CA GLY A 55 -11.49 8.77 -12.26
C GLY A 55 -10.03 8.41 -12.52
N GLU A 56 -9.26 8.12 -11.47
CA GLU A 56 -7.83 7.83 -11.55
C GLU A 56 -7.50 6.39 -11.19
N THR A 57 -6.44 5.87 -11.81
CA THR A 57 -5.87 4.56 -11.46
C THR A 57 -4.85 4.71 -10.34
N PHE A 58 -4.99 3.91 -9.29
CA PHE A 58 -3.97 3.77 -8.25
C PHE A 58 -3.46 2.34 -8.16
N HIS A 59 -2.26 2.18 -7.59
CA HIS A 59 -1.62 0.88 -7.41
C HIS A 59 -1.35 0.61 -5.93
N ILE A 60 -1.69 -0.59 -5.48
CA ILE A 60 -1.17 -1.17 -4.24
C ILE A 60 -0.01 -2.10 -4.59
N ALA A 61 1.06 -2.04 -3.81
CA ALA A 61 2.22 -2.89 -3.97
C ALA A 61 2.61 -3.53 -2.64
N ALA A 62 2.96 -4.81 -2.69
CA ALA A 62 3.47 -5.56 -1.55
C ALA A 62 4.94 -5.90 -1.75
N TYR A 63 5.69 -5.78 -0.66
CA TYR A 63 7.10 -6.15 -0.59
C TYR A 63 7.33 -7.02 0.63
N ASP A 64 8.25 -7.96 0.49
CA ASP A 64 8.81 -8.73 1.58
C ASP A 64 10.08 -8.05 2.09
N HIS A 65 10.34 -8.15 3.39
CA HIS A 65 11.54 -7.61 4.00
C HIS A 65 12.00 -8.54 5.14
N PRO A 66 13.30 -8.85 5.29
CA PRO A 66 13.78 -9.79 6.32
C PRO A 66 13.36 -9.43 7.76
N LYS A 67 13.35 -8.13 8.09
CA LYS A 67 12.92 -7.62 9.40
C LYS A 67 11.40 -7.49 9.55
N PHE A 68 10.69 -7.35 8.43
CA PHE A 68 9.26 -7.07 8.39
C PHE A 68 8.63 -7.94 7.30
N PRO A 69 8.54 -9.26 7.54
CA PRO A 69 8.07 -10.17 6.52
C PRO A 69 6.65 -9.80 6.11
N SER A 70 6.41 -9.94 4.82
CA SER A 70 5.08 -9.82 4.25
C SER A 70 4.14 -10.87 4.83
N ASN A 71 2.85 -10.55 4.81
CA ASN A 71 1.80 -11.47 5.20
C ASN A 71 0.97 -11.77 3.94
N PRO A 72 1.08 -12.99 3.37
CA PRO A 72 0.37 -13.36 2.16
C PRO A 72 -1.15 -13.25 2.28
N GLN A 73 -1.73 -13.62 3.43
CA GLN A 73 -3.18 -13.53 3.66
C GLN A 73 -3.65 -12.07 3.67
N ARG A 74 -2.89 -11.18 4.30
CA ARG A 74 -3.20 -9.74 4.30
C ARG A 74 -3.06 -9.14 2.90
N TRP A 75 -2.04 -9.57 2.14
CA TRP A 75 -1.87 -9.12 0.76
C TRP A 75 -3.06 -9.54 -0.11
N GLN A 76 -3.47 -10.81 -0.04
CA GLN A 76 -4.66 -11.28 -0.76
C GLN A 76 -5.91 -10.48 -0.36
N ALA A 77 -6.11 -10.23 0.94
CA ALA A 77 -7.24 -9.45 1.43
C ALA A 77 -7.23 -8.00 0.92
N TRP A 78 -6.06 -7.38 0.72
CA TRP A 78 -5.96 -6.07 0.07
C TRP A 78 -6.41 -6.11 -1.38
N GLN A 79 -5.97 -7.12 -2.14
CA GLN A 79 -6.36 -7.27 -3.55
C GLN A 79 -7.88 -7.46 -3.68
N GLU A 80 -8.46 -8.32 -2.85
CA GLU A 80 -9.91 -8.56 -2.82
C GLU A 80 -10.69 -7.29 -2.41
N PHE A 81 -10.20 -6.57 -1.41
CA PHE A 81 -10.81 -5.31 -0.98
C PHE A 81 -10.80 -4.26 -2.09
N VAL A 82 -9.66 -4.09 -2.76
CA VAL A 82 -9.50 -3.12 -3.86
C VAL A 82 -10.38 -3.51 -5.05
N ALA A 83 -10.34 -4.77 -5.50
CA ALA A 83 -11.16 -5.23 -6.62
C ALA A 83 -12.67 -5.07 -6.37
N LYS A 84 -13.10 -5.19 -5.11
CA LYS A 84 -14.51 -5.01 -4.71
C LYS A 84 -14.92 -3.54 -4.57
N THR A 85 -14.03 -2.71 -4.02
CA THR A 85 -14.37 -1.34 -3.57
C THR A 85 -14.00 -0.28 -4.60
N TYR A 86 -12.99 -0.56 -5.42
CA TYR A 86 -12.39 0.35 -6.40
C TYR A 86 -12.17 -0.38 -7.74
N PRO A 87 -13.24 -0.91 -8.36
CA PRO A 87 -13.14 -1.67 -9.61
C PRO A 87 -12.60 -0.82 -10.77
#